data_AF-A0AAV4BQG8-F1
#
_entry.id   AF-A0AAV4BQG8-F1
#
_cell.length_a   1.000
_cell.length_b   1.000
_cell.length_c   1.000
_cell.angle_alpha   90.00
_cell.angle_beta   90.00
_cell.angle_gamma   90.00
#
_symmetry.space_group_name_H-M   'P 1'
#
loop_
_entity.id
_entity.type
_entity.pdbx_description
1 polymer ?
#
loop_
_entity_poly.entity_id
_entity_poly.type
_entity_poly.pdbx_seq_one_letter_code
_entity_poly.pdbx_strand_id
1 'polypeptide(L)'
;MWLNTVIFSSLLVLVLSDERTDDTFFVKPGAGSLSVQLELKNYLCKFIYTAQGGTHEEWMITMDLIDNGGAVACTVERNSASYLFFQEFKMELTGPLVSVTEVDVKNSKRDNLSLSKEEYKLTQTSISSVQGKFKNHLEKVAVYSPLSRDDL
;
A
#
# COMPACT_ATOMS: atom_id res chain seq x y z
N MET A 1 -15.36 3.61 64.85
CA MET A 1 -14.65 2.88 63.77
C MET A 1 -15.26 3.31 62.45
N TRP A 2 -14.54 4.12 61.66
CA TRP A 2 -14.96 4.54 60.32
C TRP A 2 -14.19 3.69 59.31
N LEU A 3 -14.89 2.94 58.45
CA LEU A 3 -14.28 2.11 57.41
C LEU A 3 -13.95 2.98 56.19
N ASN A 4 -12.66 3.08 55.84
CA ASN A 4 -12.21 3.66 54.58
C ASN A 4 -12.42 2.65 53.45
N THR A 5 -13.36 2.92 52.54
CA THR A 5 -13.50 2.17 51.30
C THR A 5 -12.65 2.83 50.22
N VAL A 6 -11.52 2.22 49.87
CA VAL A 6 -10.70 2.63 48.73
C VAL A 6 -11.27 1.96 47.49
N ILE A 7 -11.89 2.73 46.60
CA ILE A 7 -12.36 2.25 45.30
C ILE A 7 -11.16 2.28 44.35
N PHE A 8 -10.61 1.11 44.05
CA PHE A 8 -9.59 0.93 43.01
C PHE A 8 -10.30 0.90 41.65
N SER A 9 -10.43 2.05 41.00
CA SER A 9 -10.92 2.12 39.63
C SER A 9 -9.86 1.56 38.69
N SER A 10 -10.05 0.30 38.26
CA SER A 10 -9.22 -0.30 37.22
C SER A 10 -9.59 0.34 35.89
N LEU A 11 -8.72 1.24 35.40
CA LEU A 11 -8.83 1.84 34.08
C LEU A 11 -8.58 0.74 33.04
N LEU A 12 -9.64 0.22 32.44
CA LEU A 12 -9.55 -0.73 31.33
C LEU A 12 -9.04 0.04 30.10
N VAL A 13 -7.73 -0.05 29.83
CA VAL A 13 -7.14 0.49 28.61
C VAL A 13 -7.52 -0.45 27.46
N LEU A 14 -8.46 -0.03 26.62
CA LEU A 14 -8.74 -0.69 25.34
C LEU A 14 -7.57 -0.39 24.39
N VAL A 15 -6.70 -1.37 24.19
CA VAL A 15 -5.66 -1.30 23.16
C VAL A 15 -6.35 -1.59 21.83
N LEU A 16 -6.45 -0.59 20.96
CA LEU A 16 -6.83 -0.77 19.56
C LEU A 16 -5.67 -1.51 18.87
N SER A 17 -5.90 -2.70 18.32
CA SER A 17 -4.87 -3.46 17.62
C SER A 17 -5.09 -3.33 16.12
N ASP A 18 -4.18 -2.61 15.46
CA ASP A 18 -4.02 -2.67 14.01
C ASP A 18 -3.46 -4.04 13.62
N GLU A 19 -3.90 -4.60 12.49
CA GLU A 19 -3.41 -5.89 11.98
C GLU A 19 -2.60 -5.64 10.72
N ARG A 20 -1.38 -6.16 10.68
CA ARG A 20 -0.42 -5.92 9.61
C ARG A 20 0.21 -7.21 9.13
N THR A 21 0.47 -7.29 7.83
CA THR A 21 1.31 -8.31 7.21
C THR A 21 2.21 -7.67 6.15
N ASP A 22 3.40 -8.23 5.95
CA ASP A 22 4.35 -7.79 4.95
C ASP A 22 5.13 -8.97 4.36
N ASP A 23 5.67 -8.77 3.16
CA ASP A 23 6.59 -9.69 2.50
C ASP A 23 7.64 -8.91 1.69
N THR A 24 8.82 -9.51 1.54
CA THR A 24 9.91 -8.97 0.75
C THR A 24 10.04 -9.74 -0.56
N PHE A 25 10.19 -9.03 -1.68
CA PHE A 25 10.33 -9.64 -3.00
C PHE A 25 11.37 -8.92 -3.86
N PHE A 26 11.86 -9.60 -4.90
CA PHE A 26 12.73 -8.98 -5.88
C PHE A 26 11.95 -8.55 -7.12
N VAL A 27 12.07 -7.27 -7.50
CA VAL A 27 11.68 -6.80 -8.82
C VAL A 27 12.71 -7.30 -9.83
N LYS A 28 12.25 -8.11 -10.80
CA LYS A 28 13.11 -8.78 -11.78
C LYS A 28 12.98 -8.11 -13.16
N PRO A 29 13.92 -7.23 -13.56
CA PRO A 29 13.91 -6.65 -14.90
C PRO A 29 14.07 -7.69 -16.01
N GLY A 30 13.51 -7.40 -17.19
CA GLY A 30 13.69 -8.19 -18.41
C GLY A 30 12.87 -9.50 -18.49
N ALA A 31 12.11 -9.84 -17.45
CA ALA A 31 11.33 -11.08 -17.37
C ALA A 31 9.90 -10.96 -17.94
N GLY A 32 9.57 -9.84 -18.59
CA GLY A 32 8.20 -9.52 -19.01
C GLY A 32 7.33 -9.04 -17.84
N SER A 33 6.01 -9.24 -17.94
CA SER A 33 5.06 -8.83 -16.91
C SER A 33 5.04 -9.84 -15.76
N LEU A 34 5.31 -9.38 -14.55
CA LEU A 34 5.32 -10.18 -13.32
C LEU A 34 4.33 -9.61 -12.30
N SER A 35 3.96 -10.44 -11.33
CA SER A 35 3.13 -10.00 -10.20
C SER A 35 3.56 -10.58 -8.86
N VAL A 36 3.39 -9.79 -7.81
CA VAL A 36 3.44 -10.21 -6.40
C VAL A 36 2.09 -9.92 -5.77
N GLN A 37 1.69 -10.70 -4.78
CA GLN A 37 0.45 -10.50 -4.07
C GLN A 37 0.62 -10.78 -2.58
N LEU A 38 -0.17 -10.08 -1.78
CA LEU A 38 -0.22 -10.23 -0.34
C LEU A 38 -1.69 -10.29 0.08
N GLU A 39 -2.01 -11.17 1.03
CA GLU A 39 -3.36 -11.38 1.54
C GLU A 39 -3.40 -11.08 3.03
N LEU A 40 -4.44 -10.35 3.46
CA LEU A 40 -4.72 -10.10 4.87
C LEU A 40 -6.22 -10.30 5.10
N LYS A 41 -6.58 -11.35 5.84
CA LYS A 41 -7.97 -11.80 6.02
C LYS A 41 -8.70 -12.02 4.68
N ASN A 42 -9.59 -11.10 4.33
CA ASN A 42 -10.48 -11.10 3.16
C ASN A 42 -10.09 -10.04 2.12
N TYR A 43 -8.89 -9.47 2.26
CA TYR A 43 -8.33 -8.47 1.36
C TYR A 43 -7.11 -9.04 0.62
N LEU A 44 -7.01 -8.69 -0.66
CA LEU A 44 -5.92 -9.08 -1.53
C LEU A 44 -5.37 -7.82 -2.18
N CYS A 45 -4.06 -7.60 -2.02
CA CYS A 45 -3.29 -6.60 -2.73
C CYS A 45 -2.39 -7.29 -3.74
N LYS A 46 -2.50 -6.89 -5.00
CA LYS A 46 -1.71 -7.45 -6.10
C LYS A 46 -0.98 -6.33 -6.81
N PHE A 47 0.33 -6.45 -6.90
CA PHE A 47 1.19 -5.53 -7.65
C PHE A 47 1.73 -6.22 -8.88
N ILE A 48 1.49 -5.62 -10.04
CA ILE A 48 1.85 -6.09 -11.36
C ILE A 48 2.81 -5.07 -11.96
N TYR A 49 3.91 -5.52 -12.53
CA TYR A 49 4.90 -4.63 -13.11
C TYR A 49 5.59 -5.26 -14.33
N THR A 50 6.12 -4.39 -15.18
CA THR A 50 7.10 -4.74 -16.19
C THR A 50 8.25 -3.75 -16.07
N ALA A 51 9.48 -4.24 -15.89
CA ALA A 51 10.65 -3.40 -15.65
C ALA A 51 11.86 -3.82 -16.51
N GLN A 52 12.77 -2.87 -16.74
CA GLN A 52 14.08 -3.06 -17.37
C GLN A 52 15.17 -2.51 -16.45
N GLY A 53 16.37 -3.07 -16.54
CA GLY A 53 17.49 -2.73 -15.67
C GLY A 53 18.60 -3.77 -15.67
N GLY A 54 19.69 -3.49 -14.96
CA GLY A 54 20.88 -4.35 -14.93
C GLY A 54 20.90 -5.37 -13.79
N THR A 55 20.16 -5.13 -12.70
CA THR A 55 20.15 -5.97 -11.50
C THR A 55 18.73 -6.10 -10.94
N HIS A 56 18.48 -7.17 -10.17
CA HIS A 56 17.27 -7.24 -9.36
C HIS A 56 17.32 -6.20 -8.23
N GLU A 57 16.17 -5.71 -7.81
CA GLU A 57 16.04 -4.83 -6.65
C GLU A 57 15.10 -5.45 -5.62
N GLU A 58 15.48 -5.43 -4.34
CA GLU A 58 14.64 -5.86 -3.23
C GLU A 58 13.61 -4.76 -2.91
N TRP A 59 12.35 -5.17 -2.78
CA TRP A 59 11.17 -4.34 -2.52
C TRP A 59 10.32 -5.02 -1.45
N MET A 60 9.43 -4.25 -0.83
CA MET A 60 8.52 -4.72 0.20
C MET A 60 7.09 -4.48 -0.24
N ILE A 61 6.19 -5.42 0.07
CA ILE A 61 4.75 -5.24 0.04
C ILE A 61 4.23 -5.33 1.48
N THR A 62 3.38 -4.40 1.88
CA THR A 62 2.77 -4.34 3.22
C THR A 62 1.27 -4.11 3.08
N MET A 63 0.48 -4.77 3.92
CA MET A 63 -0.94 -4.51 4.07
C MET A 63 -1.31 -4.31 5.54
N ASP A 64 -2.13 -3.29 5.82
CA ASP A 64 -2.54 -2.89 7.16
C ASP A 64 -4.07 -2.78 7.23
N LEU A 65 -4.68 -3.23 8.34
CA LEU A 65 -6.09 -3.08 8.69
C LEU A 65 -6.27 -2.08 9.82
N ILE A 66 -6.41 -0.83 9.42
CA ILE A 66 -6.40 0.34 10.30
C ILE A 66 -7.74 0.47 11.04
N ASP A 67 -7.71 1.04 12.24
CA ASP A 67 -8.89 1.34 13.07
C ASP A 67 -9.80 0.14 13.30
N ASN A 68 -9.22 -1.01 13.70
CA ASN A 68 -9.92 -2.30 13.87
C ASN A 68 -10.65 -2.78 12.60
N GLY A 69 -10.07 -2.52 11.42
CA GLY A 69 -10.68 -2.87 10.13
C GLY A 69 -11.68 -1.84 9.61
N GLY A 70 -11.61 -0.60 10.10
CA GLY A 70 -12.32 0.55 9.53
C GLY A 70 -11.74 0.99 8.18
N ALA A 71 -10.48 0.68 7.91
CA ALA A 71 -9.84 0.89 6.62
C ALA A 71 -8.82 -0.21 6.30
N VAL A 72 -8.42 -0.28 5.04
CA VAL A 72 -7.32 -1.12 4.56
C VAL A 72 -6.36 -0.29 3.73
N ALA A 73 -5.06 -0.46 4.00
CA ALA A 73 -3.99 0.14 3.21
C ALA A 73 -3.11 -0.95 2.62
N CYS A 74 -2.59 -0.72 1.41
CA CYS A 74 -1.53 -1.54 0.84
C CYS A 74 -0.43 -0.64 0.28
N THR A 75 0.82 -0.96 0.62
CA THR A 75 2.01 -0.24 0.16
C THR A 75 2.97 -1.22 -0.50
N VAL A 76 3.44 -0.86 -1.69
CA VAL A 76 4.59 -1.48 -2.34
C VAL A 76 5.67 -0.44 -2.51
N GLU A 77 6.82 -0.66 -1.89
CA GLU A 77 7.89 0.32 -1.90
C GLU A 77 9.28 -0.29 -1.84
N ARG A 78 10.27 0.52 -2.20
CA ARG A 78 11.67 0.25 -1.98
C ARG A 78 12.20 1.18 -0.90
N ASN A 79 12.94 0.65 0.06
CA ASN A 79 13.59 1.42 1.12
C ASN A 79 14.74 2.35 0.64
N SER A 80 14.97 2.43 -0.68
CA SER A 80 16.03 3.23 -1.31
C SER A 80 15.68 3.55 -2.77
N ALA A 81 16.38 4.52 -3.36
CA ALA A 81 16.10 5.00 -4.70
C ALA A 81 16.25 3.92 -5.79
N SER A 82 15.13 3.50 -6.39
CA SER A 82 15.07 2.57 -7.54
C SER A 82 15.80 3.08 -8.77
N TYR A 83 16.66 2.24 -9.35
CA TYR A 83 17.36 2.49 -10.61
C TYR A 83 16.73 1.73 -11.79
N LEU A 84 15.65 0.98 -11.54
CA LEU A 84 14.92 0.28 -12.59
C LEU A 84 14.09 1.25 -13.44
N PHE A 85 13.99 0.92 -14.72
CA PHE A 85 13.09 1.55 -15.67
C PHE A 85 11.78 0.76 -15.68
N PHE A 86 10.74 1.25 -15.02
CA PHE A 86 9.42 0.62 -15.03
C PHE A 86 8.68 0.99 -16.30
N GLN A 87 8.42 0.02 -17.18
CA GLN A 87 7.64 0.25 -18.40
C GLN A 87 6.16 0.48 -18.07
N GLU A 88 5.65 -0.26 -17.07
CA GLU A 88 4.29 -0.16 -16.56
C GLU A 88 4.21 -0.69 -15.12
N PHE A 89 3.24 -0.21 -14.37
CA PHE A 89 2.83 -0.78 -13.10
C PHE A 89 1.31 -0.75 -12.95
N LYS A 90 0.79 -1.69 -12.15
CA LYS A 90 -0.59 -1.70 -11.67
C LYS A 90 -0.61 -2.26 -10.25
N MET A 91 -1.35 -1.62 -9.36
CA MET A 91 -1.67 -2.16 -8.06
C MET A 91 -3.18 -2.29 -7.92
N GLU A 92 -3.64 -3.47 -7.53
CA GLU A 92 -5.05 -3.79 -7.29
C GLU A 92 -5.22 -4.08 -5.80
N LEU A 93 -6.22 -3.45 -5.19
CA LEU A 93 -6.67 -3.76 -3.84
C LEU A 93 -8.11 -4.24 -3.95
N THR A 94 -8.37 -5.45 -3.50
CA THR A 94 -9.67 -6.10 -3.63
C THR A 94 -10.11 -6.71 -2.31
N GLY A 95 -11.41 -6.76 -2.10
CA GLY A 95 -12.03 -7.25 -0.87
C GLY A 95 -13.39 -6.59 -0.66
N PRO A 96 -14.14 -6.98 0.39
CA PRO A 96 -15.41 -6.37 0.73
C PRO A 96 -15.27 -4.87 0.99
N LEU A 97 -16.18 -4.08 0.41
CA LEU A 97 -16.30 -2.64 0.58
C LEU A 97 -15.09 -1.81 0.12
N VAL A 98 -14.09 -2.42 -0.50
CA VAL A 98 -12.93 -1.68 -1.02
C VAL A 98 -13.37 -0.66 -2.07
N SER A 99 -12.98 0.58 -1.83
CA SER A 99 -13.06 1.71 -2.73
C SER A 99 -11.87 2.61 -2.42
N VAL A 100 -10.81 2.53 -3.22
CA VAL A 100 -9.59 3.33 -3.05
C VAL A 100 -9.93 4.81 -3.16
N THR A 101 -9.71 5.56 -2.09
CA THR A 101 -9.96 7.00 -2.02
C THR A 101 -8.68 7.82 -2.08
N GLU A 102 -7.58 7.26 -1.58
CA GLU A 102 -6.30 7.95 -1.47
C GLU A 102 -5.15 7.10 -2.01
N VAL A 103 -4.18 7.76 -2.62
CA VAL A 103 -2.97 7.14 -3.17
C VAL A 103 -1.74 7.99 -2.90
N ASP A 104 -0.62 7.34 -2.62
CA ASP A 104 0.71 7.96 -2.53
C ASP A 104 1.66 7.21 -3.48
N VAL A 105 2.03 7.86 -4.58
CA VAL A 105 2.88 7.26 -5.62
C VAL A 105 4.08 8.13 -5.83
N LYS A 106 5.28 7.58 -5.65
CA LYS A 106 6.53 8.34 -5.67
C LYS A 106 7.50 7.79 -6.69
N ASN A 107 8.26 8.69 -7.29
CA ASN A 107 9.34 8.34 -8.20
C ASN A 107 10.70 8.42 -7.50
N SER A 108 11.65 7.65 -8.02
CA SER A 108 12.98 7.48 -7.46
C SER A 108 14.00 8.57 -7.78
N LYS A 109 13.57 9.69 -8.36
CA LYS A 109 14.49 10.72 -8.85
C LYS A 109 14.94 11.65 -7.71
N ARG A 110 15.80 11.16 -6.79
CA ARG A 110 16.51 11.87 -5.68
C ARG A 110 15.71 12.83 -4.75
N ASP A 111 14.47 13.16 -5.08
CA ASP A 111 13.65 14.18 -4.42
C ASP A 111 12.35 13.58 -3.86
N ASN A 112 12.16 12.26 -3.99
CA ASN A 112 10.99 11.51 -3.49
C ASN A 112 9.65 12.17 -3.89
N LEU A 113 9.61 12.73 -5.10
CA LEU A 113 8.47 13.51 -5.58
C LEU A 113 7.32 12.59 -5.96
N SER A 114 6.10 13.02 -5.60
CA SER A 114 4.89 12.37 -6.06
C SER A 114 4.81 12.40 -7.59
N LEU A 115 4.32 11.32 -8.20
CA LEU A 115 4.00 11.28 -9.62
C LEU A 115 2.92 12.33 -9.95
N SER A 116 3.00 12.91 -11.14
CA SER A 116 1.92 13.76 -11.64
C SER A 116 0.65 12.91 -11.86
N LYS A 117 -0.53 13.50 -11.65
CA LYS A 117 -1.83 12.84 -11.86
C LYS A 117 -2.05 12.37 -13.30
N GLU A 118 -1.29 12.87 -14.27
CA GLU A 118 -1.35 12.40 -15.67
C GLU A 118 -0.59 11.08 -15.89
N GLU A 119 0.32 10.72 -14.98
CA GLU A 119 1.18 9.54 -15.10
C GLU A 119 0.50 8.26 -14.66
N TYR A 120 -0.61 8.36 -13.93
CA TYR A 120 -1.38 7.22 -13.45
C TYR A 120 -2.88 7.47 -13.60
N LYS A 121 -3.65 6.38 -13.62
CA LYS A 121 -5.11 6.39 -13.54
C LYS A 121 -5.55 5.61 -12.31
N LEU A 122 -6.52 6.16 -11.61
CA LEU A 122 -7.18 5.53 -10.47
C LEU A 122 -8.54 4.98 -10.93
N THR A 123 -8.86 3.77 -10.50
CA THR A 123 -10.20 3.19 -10.54
C THR A 123 -10.64 2.90 -9.11
N GLN A 124 -11.87 2.42 -8.91
CA GLN A 124 -12.38 2.08 -7.59
C GLN A 124 -11.47 1.11 -6.81
N THR A 125 -10.78 0.19 -7.48
CA THR A 125 -10.01 -0.88 -6.82
C THR A 125 -8.57 -0.97 -7.30
N SER A 126 -8.11 -0.03 -8.15
CA SER A 126 -6.76 -0.13 -8.71
C SER A 126 -6.16 1.20 -9.09
N ILE A 127 -4.84 1.29 -9.00
CA ILE A 127 -4.04 2.33 -9.62
C ILE A 127 -3.13 1.70 -10.69
N SER A 128 -2.93 2.37 -11.82
CA SER A 128 -2.00 1.90 -12.86
C SER A 128 -1.33 3.04 -13.60
N SER A 129 -0.11 2.83 -14.08
CA SER A 129 0.57 3.76 -14.98
C SER A 129 -0.23 4.03 -16.26
N VAL A 130 -0.12 5.25 -16.78
CA VAL A 130 -0.66 5.64 -18.09
C VAL A 130 0.45 5.56 -19.14
N GLN A 131 0.22 4.72 -20.15
CA GLN A 131 1.17 4.52 -21.26
C GLN A 131 1.49 5.86 -21.95
N GLY A 132 2.78 6.12 -22.17
CA GLY A 132 3.27 7.36 -22.81
C GLY A 132 3.24 8.61 -21.93
N LYS A 133 2.70 8.54 -20.70
CA LYS A 133 2.71 9.63 -19.72
C LYS A 133 3.61 9.32 -18.54
N PHE A 134 3.55 8.09 -18.05
CA PHE A 134 4.41 7.62 -16.97
C PHE A 134 5.90 7.72 -17.36
N LYS A 135 6.69 8.38 -16.52
CA LYS A 135 8.12 8.65 -16.77
C LYS A 135 9.05 7.49 -16.43
N ASN A 136 8.50 6.31 -16.14
CA ASN A 136 9.23 5.06 -15.90
C ASN A 136 10.05 4.99 -14.60
N HIS A 137 9.83 5.93 -13.69
CA HIS A 137 10.48 5.96 -12.38
C HIS A 137 9.46 5.67 -11.29
N LEU A 138 9.74 4.67 -10.46
CA LEU A 138 8.86 4.23 -9.39
C LEU A 138 9.71 3.86 -8.17
N GLU A 139 9.29 4.32 -6.99
CA GLU A 139 9.88 3.97 -5.70
C GLU A 139 8.81 3.49 -4.71
N LYS A 140 7.60 4.04 -4.81
CA LYS A 140 6.47 3.70 -3.94
C LYS A 140 5.16 3.75 -4.70
N VAL A 141 4.27 2.81 -4.40
CA VAL A 141 2.83 2.87 -4.68
C VAL A 141 2.11 2.47 -3.41
N ALA A 142 1.32 3.37 -2.85
CA ALA A 142 0.43 3.08 -1.74
C ALA A 142 -1.01 3.45 -2.11
N VAL A 143 -1.95 2.64 -1.65
CA VAL A 143 -3.39 2.87 -1.76
C VAL A 143 -4.02 2.75 -0.38
N TYR A 144 -5.04 3.55 -0.14
CA TYR A 144 -5.85 3.52 1.07
C TYR A 144 -7.33 3.46 0.69
N SER A 145 -8.06 2.60 1.38
CA SER A 145 -9.50 2.43 1.23
C SER A 145 -10.16 2.44 2.62
N PRO A 146 -11.02 3.42 2.93
CA PRO A 146 -11.98 3.25 4.00
C PRO A 146 -12.90 2.07 3.68
N LEU A 147 -13.35 1.36 4.71
CA LEU A 147 -14.22 0.19 4.62
C LEU A 147 -15.61 0.46 5.19
N SER A 148 -15.81 1.59 5.88
CA SER A 148 -17.13 2.12 6.18
C SER A 148 -17.71 2.87 4.98
N ARG A 149 -19.04 2.80 4.83
CA ARG A 149 -19.75 3.81 4.07
C ARG A 149 -20.06 4.95 5.03
N ASP A 150 -19.25 6.00 5.00
CA ASP A 150 -19.68 7.29 5.54
C ASP A 150 -20.69 7.88 4.55
N ASP A 151 -21.88 7.29 4.50
CA ASP A 151 -23.05 7.91 3.91
C ASP A 151 -23.64 8.87 4.97
N LEU A 152 -22.95 10.00 5.24
CA LEU A 152 -23.49 11.15 5.99
C LEU A 152 -22.98 12.49 5.44
#